data_AF-A0A3M1JHI6-F1
#
_entry.id   AF-A0A3M1JHI6-F1
#
_cell.length_a   1.000
_cell.length_b   1.000
_cell.length_c   1.000
_cell.angle_alpha   90.00
_cell.angle_beta   90.00
_cell.angle_gamma   90.00
#
_symmetry.space_group_name_H-M   'P 1'
#
loop_
_entity.id
_entity.type
_entity.pdbx_description
1 polymer ?
#
loop_
_entity_poly.entity_id
_entity_poly.type
_entity_poly.pdbx_seq_one_letter_code
_entity_poly.pdbx_strand_id
1 'polypeptide(L)' 'MSFPDISAALSAAMPELRGRLKANAPLSEITWFRTGGPAQILF' A
#
# COMPACT_ATOMS: atom_id res chain seq x y z
N MET A 1 -5.78 11.38 8.12
CA MET A 1 -5.81 11.78 6.71
C MET A 1 -5.50 10.56 5.86
N SER A 2 -6.21 10.35 4.75
CA SER A 2 -6.01 9.22 3.83
C SER A 2 -5.44 9.75 2.51
N PHE A 3 -4.50 9.02 1.94
CA PHE A 3 -3.90 9.32 0.64
C PHE A 3 -4.83 8.90 -0.52
N PRO A 4 -4.74 9.54 -1.69
CA PRO A 4 -5.42 9.08 -2.90
C PRO A 4 -5.01 7.65 -3.25
N ASP A 5 -5.99 6.83 -3.65
CA ASP A 5 -5.75 5.48 -4.15
C ASP A 5 -5.17 5.54 -5.57
N ILE A 6 -3.94 5.03 -5.71
CA ILE A 6 -3.21 4.95 -6.98
C ILE A 6 -2.98 3.50 -7.44
N SER A 7 -3.65 2.52 -6.81
CA SER A 7 -3.45 1.09 -7.07
C SER A 7 -3.70 0.72 -8.53
N ALA A 8 -4.78 1.22 -9.13
CA ALA A 8 -5.11 0.96 -10.53
C ALA A 8 -4.03 1.47 -11.51
N ALA A 9 -3.50 2.67 -11.27
CA ALA A 9 -2.43 3.23 -12.10
C ALA A 9 -1.15 2.40 -11.99
N LEU A 10 -0.81 1.93 -10.78
CA LEU A 10 0.35 1.07 -10.55
C LEU A 10 0.19 -0.33 -11.15
N SER A 11 -1.01 -0.93 -11.06
CA SER A 11 -1.30 -2.21 -11.71
C SER A 11 -1.16 -2.12 -13.24
N ALA A 12 -1.61 -1.02 -13.84
CA ALA A 12 -1.46 -0.80 -15.27
C ALA A 12 0.02 -0.57 -15.68
N ALA A 13 0.79 0.12 -14.84
CA ALA A 13 2.21 0.38 -15.09
C ALA A 13 3.11 -0.85 -14.86
N MET A 14 2.68 -1.82 -14.05
CA MET A 14 3.45 -3.01 -13.68
C MET A 14 2.63 -4.30 -13.84
N PRO A 15 2.31 -4.71 -15.07
CA PRO A 15 1.40 -5.84 -15.34
C PRO A 15 1.95 -7.20 -14.88
N GLU A 16 3.27 -7.34 -14.75
CA GLU A 16 3.92 -8.57 -14.29
C GLU A 16 4.10 -8.64 -12.76
N LEU A 17 3.63 -7.62 -12.04
CA LEU A 17 3.78 -7.53 -10.60
C LEU A 17 2.97 -8.62 -9.89
N ARG A 18 3.66 -9.54 -9.22
CA ARG A 18 3.05 -10.68 -8.51
C ARG A 18 2.74 -10.35 -7.05
N GLY A 19 1.47 -10.23 -6.69
CA GLY A 19 1.07 -9.94 -5.31
C GLY A 19 -0.24 -9.17 -5.28
N ARG A 20 -0.48 -8.40 -4.22
CA ARG A 20 -1.69 -7.55 -4.10
C ARG A 20 -1.28 -6.16 -3.67
N LEU A 21 -1.78 -5.15 -4.38
CA LEU A 21 -1.67 -3.76 -3.94
C LEU A 21 -2.79 -3.44 -2.95
N LYS A 22 -2.45 -2.90 -1.79
CA LYS A 22 -3.38 -2.41 -0.77
C LYS A 22 -3.16 -0.93 -0.53
N ALA A 23 -4.13 -0.11 -0.87
CA ALA A 23 -4.08 1.33 -0.60
C ALA A 23 -4.32 1.64 0.88
N ASN A 24 -3.67 2.70 1.38
CA ASN A 24 -3.83 3.20 2.75
C ASN A 24 -3.66 2.13 3.86
N ALA A 25 -2.79 1.15 3.64
CA ALA A 25 -2.58 0.07 4.61
C ALA A 25 -1.89 0.59 5.88
N PRO A 26 -2.40 0.29 7.10
CA PRO A 26 -1.79 0.75 8.35
C PRO A 26 -0.49 -0.01 8.64
N LEU A 27 0.65 0.69 8.63
CA LEU A 27 1.95 0.06 8.88
C LEU A 27 2.07 -0.45 10.32
N SER A 28 1.40 0.18 11.28
CA SER A 28 1.36 -0.25 12.68
C SER A 28 0.85 -1.69 12.89
N GLU A 29 0.11 -2.27 11.93
CA GLU A 29 -0.37 -3.65 12.02
C GLU A 29 0.69 -4.69 11.67
N ILE A 30 1.72 -4.31 10.91
CA ILE A 30 2.73 -5.23 10.36
C ILE A 30 4.14 -4.97 10.86
N THR A 31 4.42 -3.78 11.41
CA THR A 31 5.74 -3.45 11.93
C THR A 31 5.94 -3.99 13.35
N TRP A 32 7.18 -4.41 13.66
CA TRP A 32 7.54 -4.97 14.97
C TRP A 32 7.22 -4.01 16.13
N PHE A 33 7.58 -2.74 15.98
CA PHE A 33 7.33 -1.70 16.97
C PHE A 33 5.87 -1.20 16.97
N ARG A 34 5.03 -1.71 16.07
CA ARG A 34 3.64 -1.27 15.87
C ARG A 34 3.51 0.23 15.63
N THR A 35 4.44 0.79 14.88
CA THR A 35 4.48 2.21 14.52
C THR A 35 4.38 2.41 13.01
N GLY A 36 4.09 3.64 12.61
CA GLY A 36 3.94 4.05 11.22
C GLY A 36 2.47 4.29 10.84
N GLY A 37 2.25 5.40 10.12
CA GLY A 37 0.94 5.77 9.59
C GLY A 37 0.52 4.91 8.39
N PRO A 38 -0.56 5.28 7.70
CA PRO A 38 -0.99 4.57 6.50
C PRO A 38 0.06 4.72 5.40
N ALA A 39 0.48 3.61 4.81
CA ALA A 39 1.22 3.63 3.55
C ALA A 39 0.23 3.95 2.42
N GLN A 40 0.59 4.87 1.52
CA GLN A 40 -0.26 5.15 0.36
C GLN A 40 -0.55 3.88 -0.44
N ILE A 41 0.47 3.01 -0.62
CA ILE A 41 0.36 1.67 -1.20
C ILE A 41 1.27 0.71 -0.43
N LEU A 42 0.75 -0.48 -0.12
CA LEU A 42 1.50 -1.65 0.34
C LEU A 42 1.37 -2.76 -0.70
N PHE A 43 2.45 -3.49 -0.99
CA PHE A 43 2.54 -4.56 -1.97
C PHE A 43 3.07 -5.85 -1.34
#